data_AF-A0AA50UDZ2-F1
#
_entry.id   AF-A0AA50UDZ2-F1
#
_cell.length_a   1.000
_cell.length_b   1.000
_cell.length_c   1.000
_cell.angle_alpha   90.00
_cell.angle_beta   90.00
_cell.angle_gamma   90.00
#
_symmetry.space_group_name_H-M   'P 1'
#
loop_
_entity.id
_entity.type
_entity.pdbx_description
1 polymer ?
#
loop_
_entity_poly.entity_id
_entity_poly.type
_entity_poly.pdbx_seq_one_letter_code
_entity_poly.pdbx_strand_id
1 'polypeptide(L)' 'FSEAMRMGSEIYHHLKKIIKEKFGLDSTAVGDEGGFAPNIQNNKDALYLIQDAIQQAGY' A
#
# COMPACT_ATOMS: atom_id res chain seq x y z
N PHE A 1 7.65 12.54 -15.76
CA PHE A 1 7.51 12.70 -14.29
C PHE A 1 6.05 12.61 -13.85
N SER A 2 5.14 13.43 -14.41
CA SER A 2 3.72 13.46 -14.00
C SER A 2 3.02 12.10 -14.06
N GLU A 3 3.26 11.31 -15.09
CA GLU A 3 2.66 9.99 -15.23
C GLU A 3 3.15 9.02 -14.15
N ALA A 4 4.47 8.92 -13.95
CA ALA A 4 5.05 8.08 -12.91
C ALA A 4 4.56 8.48 -11.50
N MET A 5 4.46 9.78 -11.22
CA MET A 5 3.89 10.28 -9.96
C MET A 5 2.42 9.92 -9.79
N ARG A 6 1.62 9.99 -10.86
CA ARG A 6 0.21 9.58 -10.87
C ARG A 6 0.10 8.08 -10.54
N MET A 7 0.87 7.24 -11.23
CA MET A 7 0.87 5.78 -10.97
C MET A 7 1.24 5.49 -9.50
N GLY A 8 2.32 6.08 -8.99
CA GLY A 8 2.75 5.89 -7.61
C GLY A 8 1.70 6.32 -6.57
N SER A 9 1.05 7.46 -6.79
CA SER A 9 -0.02 7.95 -5.91
C SER A 9 -1.25 7.04 -5.93
N GLU A 10 -1.66 6.57 -7.10
CA GLU A 10 -2.78 5.64 -7.24
C GLU A 10 -2.48 4.32 -6.53
N ILE A 11 -1.30 3.71 -6.78
CA ILE A 11 -0.86 2.48 -6.12
C ILE A 11 -0.85 2.66 -4.59
N TYR A 12 -0.34 3.77 -4.08
CA TYR A 12 -0.33 4.06 -2.64
C TYR A 12 -1.75 4.12 -2.04
N HIS A 13 -2.71 4.74 -2.74
CA HIS A 13 -4.09 4.79 -2.28
C HIS A 13 -4.80 3.44 -2.35
N HIS A 14 -4.49 2.60 -3.34
CA HIS A 14 -4.97 1.21 -3.40
C HIS A 14 -4.38 0.37 -2.27
N LEU A 15 -3.07 0.50 -2.01
CA LEU A 15 -2.40 -0.15 -0.89
C LEU A 15 -3.05 0.22 0.46
N LYS A 16 -3.41 1.49 0.67
CA LYS A 16 -4.13 1.94 1.86
C LYS A 16 -5.46 1.19 2.06
N LYS A 17 -6.24 1.01 0.99
CA LYS A 17 -7.53 0.31 1.03
C LYS A 17 -7.34 -1.16 1.42
N ILE A 18 -6.40 -1.84 0.76
CA ILE A 18 -6.07 -3.24 1.03
C ILE A 18 -5.62 -3.42 2.48
N ILE A 19 -4.74 -2.54 2.98
CA ILE A 19 -4.26 -2.60 4.36
C ILE A 19 -5.41 -2.38 5.34
N LYS A 20 -6.28 -1.39 5.10
CA LYS A 20 -7.46 -1.14 5.93
C LYS A 20 -8.39 -2.34 5.99
N GLU A 21 -8.61 -3.01 4.86
CA GLU A 21 -9.49 -4.17 4.76
C GLU A 21 -8.90 -5.40 5.49
N LYS A 22 -7.60 -5.66 5.35
CA LYS A 22 -6.94 -6.84 5.92
C LYS A 22 -6.54 -6.68 7.40
N PHE A 23 -6.10 -5.48 7.80
CA PHE A 23 -5.47 -5.24 9.11
C PHE A 23 -6.19 -4.16 9.94
N GLY A 24 -7.30 -3.62 9.46
CA GLY A 24 -8.07 -2.59 10.16
C GLY A 24 -7.57 -1.17 9.90
N LEU A 25 -8.37 -0.19 10.36
CA LEU A 25 -8.15 1.24 10.09
C LEU A 25 -6.82 1.74 10.65
N ASP A 26 -6.48 1.32 11.87
CA ASP A 26 -5.29 1.80 12.59
C ASP A 26 -3.98 1.42 11.88
N SER A 27 -4.01 0.33 11.09
CA SER A 27 -2.88 -0.13 10.27
C SER A 27 -2.58 0.79 9.07
N THR A 28 -3.38 1.83 8.85
CA THR A 28 -3.15 2.84 7.78
C THR A 28 -2.53 4.14 8.29
N ALA A 29 -2.07 4.17 9.54
CA ALA A 29 -1.17 5.20 10.03
C ALA A 29 0.15 5.19 9.21
N VAL A 30 0.78 6.36 9.12
CA VAL A 30 1.99 6.56 8.32
C VAL A 30 3.21 6.73 9.23
N GLY A 31 4.35 6.17 8.80
CA GLY A 31 5.65 6.42 9.42
C GLY A 31 6.31 7.71 8.92
N ASP A 32 7.56 7.93 9.32
CA ASP A 32 8.29 9.18 9.06
C ASP A 32 8.47 9.50 7.57
N GLU A 33 8.61 8.47 6.74
CA GLU A 33 8.73 8.59 5.28
C GLU A 33 7.38 8.52 4.54
N GLY A 34 6.26 8.49 5.28
CA GLY A 34 4.92 8.47 4.71
C GLY A 34 4.40 7.09 4.29
N GLY A 35 5.17 6.01 4.47
CA GLY A 35 4.71 4.64 4.24
C GLY A 35 3.77 4.11 5.32
N PHE A 36 2.93 3.12 4.99
CA PHE A 36 2.07 2.43 5.97
C PHE A 36 2.85 1.43 6.82
N ALA A 37 2.42 1.21 8.06
CA ALA A 37 3.03 0.28 9.00
C ALA A 37 2.05 -0.78 9.54
N PRO A 38 1.44 -1.63 8.68
CA PRO A 38 0.63 -2.76 9.14
C PRO A 38 1.47 -3.77 9.92
N ASN A 39 0.84 -4.48 10.86
CA ASN A 39 1.49 -5.54 11.63
C ASN A 39 1.70 -6.81 10.79
N ILE A 40 2.76 -6.81 9.99
CA ILE A 40 3.16 -7.91 9.11
C ILE A 40 4.10 -8.86 9.86
N GLN A 41 3.81 -10.16 9.80
CA GLN A 41 4.62 -11.20 10.44
C GLN A 41 5.73 -11.75 9.53
N ASN A 42 5.57 -11.63 8.20
CA ASN A 42 6.52 -12.11 7.21
C ASN A 42 6.74 -11.06 6.12
N ASN A 43 8.02 -10.72 5.85
CA ASN A 43 8.40 -9.75 4.81
C ASN A 43 7.80 -10.07 3.42
N LYS A 44 7.56 -11.34 3.11
CA LYS A 44 6.95 -11.76 1.84
C LYS A 44 5.51 -11.25 1.70
N ASP A 45 4.77 -11.14 2.80
CA ASP A 45 3.39 -10.63 2.77
C ASP A 45 3.36 -9.15 2.38
N ALA A 46 4.37 -8.37 2.77
CA ALA A 46 4.51 -6.98 2.33
C ALA A 46 4.64 -6.89 0.80
N LEU A 47 5.44 -7.77 0.20
CA LEU A 47 5.60 -7.82 -1.26
C LEU A 47 4.28 -8.19 -1.96
N TYR A 48 3.52 -9.13 -1.40
CA TYR A 48 2.21 -9.50 -1.93
C TYR A 48 1.18 -8.38 -1.83
N LEU A 49 1.17 -7.61 -0.73
CA LEU A 49 0.29 -6.44 -0.61
C LEU A 49 0.60 -5.37 -1.65
N ILE A 50 1.89 -5.13 -1.93
CA ILE A 50 2.32 -4.20 -2.97
C ILE A 50 1.91 -4.71 -4.36
N GLN A 51 2.09 -6.02 -4.63
CA GLN A 51 1.66 -6.65 -5.88
C GLN A 51 0.14 -6.52 -6.08
N ASP A 52 -0.66 -6.81 -5.05
CA ASP A 52 -2.12 -6.64 -5.08
C ASP A 52 -2.51 -5.18 -5.37
N ALA A 53 -1.80 -4.22 -4.76
CA ALA A 53 -2.06 -2.79 -4.95
C ALA A 53 -1.75 -2.32 -6.38
N ILE A 54 -0.64 -2.79 -6.95
CA ILE A 54 -0.26 -2.54 -8.35
C ILE A 54 -1.35 -3.06 -9.29
N GLN A 55 -1.76 -4.32 -9.10
CA GLN A 55 -2.79 -4.95 -9.92
C GLN A 55 -4.14 -4.23 -9.81
N GLN A 56 -4.56 -3.83 -8.60
CA GLN A 56 -5.82 -3.10 -8.41
C GLN A 56 -5.78 -1.68 -8.97
N ALA A 57 -4.61 -1.05 -9.05
CA ALA A 57 -4.42 0.25 -9.69
C ALA A 57 -4.40 0.15 -11.23
N GLY A 58 -4.31 -1.06 -11.79
CA GLY A 58 -4.33 -1.30 -13.24
C GLY A 58 -2.97 -1.17 -13.92
N TYR A 59 -1.88 -1.41 -13.18
CA TYR A 59 -0.50 -1.35 -13.67
C TYR A 59 0.19 -2.72 -13.65
#